data_AF-A0A9D2X2T2-F1
#
_entry.id   AF-A0A9D2X2T2-F1
#
_cell.length_a   1.000
_cell.length_b   1.000
_cell.length_c   1.000
_cell.angle_alpha   90.00
_cell.angle_beta   90.00
_cell.angle_gamma   90.00
#
_symmetry.space_group_name_H-M   'P 1'
#
loop_
_entity.id
_entity.type
_entity.pdbx_description
1 polymer ?
#
loop_
_entity_poly.entity_id
_entity_poly.type
_entity_poly.pdbx_seq_one_letter_code
_entity_poly.pdbx_strand_id
1 'polypeptide(L)'
;ATNSPLTHFKPSWIGTNIEKLKEFGYTHDIDGNEITNSEQIIELKMQDVIIPVDSGKYLVETCKYIDTELEKFYGKSKFYNVNNTDELLGHLVIGLAPHTSVGIVARIIGYTETHVCFGTPNWHSAKRRDADGDADSIMLLMDALLNFSRQFLSDKIGGLMDAPLLIQPLVLPHESQPQAHNLEVTKSFPLEF
;
A
#
# COMPACT_ATOMS: atom_id res chain seq x y z
N ALA A 1 -9.04 -0.93 5.95
CA ALA A 1 -9.69 -1.28 4.67
C ALA A 1 -9.69 -2.79 4.52
N THR A 2 -10.70 -3.38 3.86
CA THR A 2 -10.70 -4.83 3.57
C THR A 2 -9.68 -5.12 2.48
N ASN A 3 -8.93 -6.21 2.61
CA ASN A 3 -7.88 -6.55 1.66
C ASN A 3 -8.42 -7.36 0.49
N SER A 4 -7.92 -7.09 -0.72
CA SER A 4 -8.14 -7.95 -1.88
C SER A 4 -6.87 -8.05 -2.72
N PRO A 5 -6.47 -9.27 -3.14
CA PRO A 5 -5.31 -9.45 -3.99
C PRO A 5 -5.58 -8.94 -5.41
N LEU A 6 -4.60 -8.26 -5.99
CA LEU A 6 -4.61 -7.81 -7.38
C LEU A 6 -3.21 -7.98 -7.96
N THR A 7 -3.12 -8.57 -9.15
CA THR A 7 -1.83 -8.74 -9.86
C THR A 7 -1.71 -7.79 -11.04
N HIS A 8 -2.83 -7.34 -11.59
CA HIS A 8 -2.87 -6.50 -12.79
C HIS A 8 -3.95 -5.44 -12.66
N PHE A 9 -3.73 -4.28 -13.26
CA PHE A 9 -4.68 -3.18 -13.25
C PHE A 9 -4.68 -2.44 -14.60
N LYS A 10 -5.73 -1.69 -14.85
CA LYS A 10 -5.74 -0.66 -15.91
C LYS A 10 -5.58 0.72 -15.28
N PRO A 11 -4.82 1.65 -15.88
CA PRO A 11 -4.75 3.04 -15.40
C PRO A 11 -6.13 3.66 -15.19
N SER A 12 -7.10 3.37 -16.08
CA SER A 12 -8.48 3.86 -15.97
C SER A 12 -9.24 3.37 -14.73
N TRP A 13 -8.88 2.21 -14.17
CA TRP A 13 -9.51 1.69 -12.96
C TRP A 13 -9.09 2.41 -11.69
N ILE A 14 -7.87 2.96 -11.69
CA ILE A 14 -7.23 3.50 -10.49
C ILE A 14 -7.15 5.03 -10.49
N GLY A 15 -7.67 5.66 -11.54
CA GLY A 15 -7.71 7.11 -11.71
C GLY A 15 -6.34 7.77 -11.87
N THR A 16 -5.30 7.03 -12.24
CA THR A 16 -3.92 7.56 -12.30
C THR A 16 -3.46 7.76 -13.74
N ASN A 17 -2.90 8.94 -14.02
CA ASN A 17 -2.39 9.27 -15.35
C ASN A 17 -1.17 8.40 -15.71
N ILE A 18 -1.10 8.00 -16.99
CA ILE A 18 0.01 7.24 -17.57
C ILE A 18 1.36 7.90 -17.31
N GLU A 19 1.46 9.22 -17.44
CA GLU A 19 2.74 9.91 -17.20
C GLU A 19 3.20 9.76 -15.74
N LYS A 20 2.26 9.77 -14.79
CA LYS A 20 2.55 9.49 -13.37
C LYS A 20 2.98 8.05 -13.15
N LEU A 21 2.33 7.09 -13.83
CA LEU A 21 2.72 5.68 -13.76
C LEU A 21 4.13 5.46 -14.35
N LYS A 22 4.49 6.18 -15.43
CA LYS A 22 5.85 6.17 -15.98
C LYS A 22 6.87 6.70 -14.97
N GLU A 23 6.57 7.78 -14.24
CA GLU A 23 7.40 8.27 -13.13
C GLU A 23 7.59 7.21 -12.03
N PHE A 24 6.57 6.38 -11.77
CA PHE A 24 6.64 5.25 -10.85
C PHE A 24 7.38 4.02 -11.42
N GLY A 25 7.85 4.12 -12.66
CA GLY A 25 8.62 3.14 -13.38
C GLY A 25 7.77 2.04 -14.04
N TYR A 26 6.49 2.29 -14.30
CA TYR A 26 5.67 1.44 -15.18
C TYR A 26 5.90 1.87 -16.62
N THR A 27 6.61 1.05 -17.39
CA THR A 27 7.01 1.40 -18.77
C THR A 27 6.25 0.59 -19.82
N HIS A 28 5.94 -0.66 -19.53
CA HIS A 28 5.32 -1.59 -20.46
C HIS A 28 4.09 -2.28 -19.85
N ASP A 29 3.18 -2.72 -20.71
CA ASP A 29 2.04 -3.57 -20.37
C ASP A 29 2.43 -5.05 -20.28
N ILE A 30 1.45 -5.92 -20.01
CA ILE A 30 1.64 -7.38 -19.88
C ILE A 30 2.10 -8.09 -21.17
N ASP A 31 1.94 -7.43 -22.31
CA ASP A 31 2.34 -7.97 -23.62
C ASP A 31 3.70 -7.40 -24.06
N GLY A 32 4.33 -6.57 -23.21
CA GLY A 32 5.63 -5.96 -23.46
C GLY A 32 5.57 -4.72 -24.35
N ASN A 33 4.40 -4.16 -24.59
CA ASN A 33 4.25 -2.92 -25.36
C ASN A 33 4.35 -1.70 -24.44
N GLU A 34 4.87 -0.58 -24.95
CA GLU A 34 4.90 0.67 -24.18
C GLU A 34 3.49 1.13 -23.77
N ILE A 35 3.37 1.69 -22.57
CA ILE A 35 2.09 2.21 -22.07
C ILE A 35 1.79 3.55 -22.75
N THR A 36 0.75 3.55 -23.56
CA THR A 36 0.30 4.67 -24.40
C THR A 36 -1.15 5.05 -24.15
N ASN A 37 -1.98 4.15 -23.61
CA ASN A 37 -3.38 4.43 -23.29
C ASN A 37 -3.82 3.82 -21.95
N SER A 38 -4.93 4.34 -21.41
CA SER A 38 -5.42 4.00 -20.07
C SER A 38 -6.14 2.65 -19.99
N GLU A 39 -6.33 1.96 -21.11
CA GLU A 39 -7.02 0.66 -21.19
C GLU A 39 -6.06 -0.53 -21.25
N GLN A 40 -4.75 -0.28 -21.36
CA GLN A 40 -3.72 -1.31 -21.25
C GLN A 40 -3.69 -1.92 -19.86
N ILE A 41 -3.48 -3.23 -19.80
CA ILE A 41 -3.35 -3.99 -18.57
C ILE A 41 -1.89 -4.00 -18.15
N ILE A 42 -1.61 -3.54 -16.94
CA ILE A 42 -0.26 -3.38 -16.39
C ILE A 42 -0.12 -4.33 -15.20
N GLU A 43 1.01 -5.02 -15.10
CA GLU A 43 1.36 -5.82 -13.93
C GLU A 43 1.69 -4.92 -12.74
N LEU A 44 1.02 -5.15 -11.60
CA LEU A 44 1.21 -4.39 -10.36
C LEU A 44 2.55 -4.75 -9.71
N LYS A 45 3.37 -3.74 -9.41
CA LYS A 45 4.62 -3.97 -8.68
C LYS A 45 4.35 -4.41 -7.25
N MET A 46 5.25 -5.23 -6.72
CA MET A 46 5.07 -5.98 -5.48
C MET A 46 4.55 -5.18 -4.28
N GLN A 47 5.12 -4.00 -4.04
CA GLN A 47 4.78 -3.13 -2.90
C GLN A 47 4.00 -1.87 -3.31
N ASP A 48 3.44 -1.86 -4.52
CA ASP A 48 2.52 -0.80 -4.94
C ASP A 48 1.09 -1.20 -4.57
N VAL A 49 0.32 -0.22 -4.08
CA VAL A 49 -1.04 -0.44 -3.59
C VAL A 49 -2.01 0.58 -4.16
N ILE A 50 -3.26 0.15 -4.31
CA ILE A 50 -4.40 0.98 -4.68
C ILE A 50 -5.34 1.00 -3.48
N ILE A 51 -5.58 2.17 -2.93
CA ILE A 51 -6.31 2.32 -1.66
C ILE A 51 -7.70 2.92 -1.88
N PRO A 52 -8.65 2.72 -0.96
CA PRO A 52 -9.93 3.42 -1.02
C PRO A 52 -9.75 4.93 -1.12
N VAL A 53 -10.53 5.59 -1.96
CA VAL A 53 -10.46 7.04 -2.16
C VAL A 53 -10.68 7.79 -0.83
N ASP A 54 -11.56 7.28 0.03
CA ASP A 54 -11.81 7.86 1.35
C ASP A 54 -10.64 7.71 2.31
N SER A 55 -9.87 6.61 2.22
CA SER A 55 -8.60 6.49 2.92
C SER A 55 -7.60 7.52 2.41
N GLY A 56 -7.52 7.73 1.10
CA GLY A 56 -6.69 8.77 0.50
C GLY A 56 -7.02 10.17 1.04
N LYS A 57 -8.30 10.55 1.07
CA LYS A 57 -8.76 11.84 1.63
C LYS A 57 -8.35 12.02 3.08
N TYR A 58 -8.46 10.97 3.90
CA TYR A 58 -8.05 11.02 5.29
C TYR A 58 -6.54 11.19 5.45
N LEU A 59 -5.75 10.44 4.66
CA LEU A 59 -4.29 10.54 4.68
C LEU A 59 -3.79 11.92 4.23
N VAL A 60 -4.48 12.62 3.31
CA VAL A 60 -4.17 14.01 2.96
C VAL A 60 -4.29 14.93 4.18
N GLU A 61 -5.32 14.77 5.00
CA GLU A 61 -5.45 15.54 6.24
C GLU A 61 -4.36 15.16 7.25
N THR A 62 -3.96 13.89 7.33
CA THR A 62 -2.80 13.46 8.12
C THR A 62 -1.51 14.10 7.62
N CYS A 63 -1.27 14.19 6.30
CA CYS A 63 -0.11 14.88 5.73
C CYS A 63 -0.05 16.35 6.19
N LYS A 64 -1.18 17.07 6.15
CA LYS A 64 -1.28 18.47 6.62
C LYS A 64 -1.01 18.59 8.10
N TYR A 65 -1.46 17.63 8.90
CA TYR A 65 -1.15 17.55 10.32
C TYR A 65 0.36 17.39 10.56
N ILE A 66 1.00 16.43 9.89
CA ILE A 66 2.46 16.19 10.02
C ILE A 66 3.26 17.41 9.59
N ASP A 67 2.89 18.07 8.50
CA ASP A 67 3.56 19.30 8.07
C ASP A 67 3.41 20.43 9.10
N THR A 68 2.22 20.56 9.69
CA THR A 68 1.96 21.54 10.77
C THR A 68 2.77 21.20 12.02
N GLU A 69 2.88 19.93 12.37
CA GLU A 69 3.68 19.44 13.49
C GLU A 69 5.16 19.73 13.27
N LEU A 70 5.70 19.43 12.09
CA LEU A 70 7.08 19.71 11.71
C LEU A 70 7.41 21.20 11.80
N GLU A 71 6.55 22.07 11.24
CA GLU A 71 6.79 23.52 11.28
C GLU A 71 6.63 24.10 12.68
N LYS A 72 5.51 23.83 13.35
CA LYS A 72 5.14 24.53 14.59
C LYS A 72 5.80 23.95 15.82
N PHE A 73 5.94 22.62 15.90
CA PHE A 73 6.48 21.95 17.07
C PHE A 73 7.98 21.71 16.93
N TYR A 74 8.44 21.25 15.76
CA TYR A 74 9.85 20.91 15.54
C TYR A 74 10.68 22.02 14.88
N GLY A 75 10.06 23.09 14.37
CA GLY A 75 10.76 24.17 13.66
C GLY A 75 11.46 23.70 12.38
N LYS A 76 10.93 22.67 11.72
CA LYS A 76 11.42 22.08 10.47
C LYS A 76 10.55 22.47 9.28
N SER A 77 11.09 22.35 8.07
CA SER A 77 10.31 22.52 6.85
C SER A 77 9.27 21.41 6.72
N LYS A 78 8.14 21.73 6.05
CA LYS A 78 7.14 20.74 5.62
C LYS A 78 7.79 19.60 4.83
N PHE A 79 7.24 18.41 4.98
CA PHE A 79 7.71 17.20 4.29
C PHE A 79 6.80 16.80 3.14
N TYR A 80 5.48 16.76 3.38
CA TYR A 80 4.51 16.27 2.39
C TYR A 80 4.12 17.36 1.39
N ASN A 81 3.68 18.51 1.89
CA ASN A 81 3.13 19.62 1.11
C ASN A 81 2.01 19.18 0.13
N VAL A 82 1.16 18.25 0.60
CA VAL A 82 0.07 17.64 -0.17
C VAL A 82 -1.27 18.33 0.16
N ASN A 83 -2.01 18.72 -0.88
CA ASN A 83 -3.31 19.39 -0.75
C ASN A 83 -4.50 18.54 -1.18
N ASN A 84 -4.28 17.57 -2.05
CA ASN A 84 -5.29 16.71 -2.67
C ASN A 84 -4.76 15.27 -2.80
N THR A 85 -5.62 14.33 -3.18
CA THR A 85 -5.22 12.91 -3.30
C THR A 85 -4.24 12.67 -4.46
N ASP A 86 -4.30 13.44 -5.54
CA ASP A 86 -3.38 13.26 -6.66
C ASP A 86 -1.91 13.54 -6.26
N GLU A 87 -1.71 14.51 -5.38
CA GLU A 87 -0.41 14.84 -4.79
C GLU A 87 0.08 13.79 -3.78
N LEU A 88 -0.80 12.93 -3.24
CA LEU A 88 -0.43 11.85 -2.32
C LEU A 88 0.15 10.63 -3.07
N LEU A 89 -0.06 10.51 -4.39
CA LEU A 89 0.47 9.42 -5.20
C LEU A 89 2.00 9.38 -5.15
N GLY A 90 2.54 8.19 -4.91
CA GLY A 90 3.97 7.95 -4.79
C GLY A 90 4.52 8.05 -3.37
N HIS A 91 3.76 8.61 -2.42
CA HIS A 91 4.15 8.60 -1.02
C HIS A 91 4.07 7.20 -0.40
N LEU A 92 4.95 6.96 0.57
CA LEU A 92 5.05 5.68 1.27
C LEU A 92 4.10 5.60 2.45
N VAL A 93 3.44 4.47 2.54
CA VAL A 93 2.56 4.07 3.65
C VAL A 93 3.08 2.78 4.27
N ILE A 94 2.59 2.50 5.47
CA ILE A 94 2.77 1.24 6.17
C ILE A 94 1.40 0.58 6.24
N GLY A 95 1.32 -0.65 5.71
CA GLY A 95 0.20 -1.55 6.01
C GLY A 95 0.53 -2.35 7.26
N LEU A 96 -0.36 -2.32 8.25
CA LEU A 96 -0.20 -3.07 9.50
C LEU A 96 -1.47 -3.88 9.78
N ALA A 97 -1.27 -5.19 9.91
CA ALA A 97 -2.32 -6.13 10.20
C ALA A 97 -2.57 -6.23 11.72
N PRO A 98 -3.85 -6.32 12.13
CA PRO A 98 -4.21 -6.80 13.46
C PRO A 98 -3.49 -8.10 13.84
N HIS A 99 -3.18 -8.24 15.12
CA HIS A 99 -2.43 -9.31 15.75
C HIS A 99 -0.97 -9.46 15.29
N THR A 100 -0.43 -8.44 14.63
CA THR A 100 0.99 -8.38 14.23
C THR A 100 1.66 -7.15 14.79
N SER A 101 2.99 -7.12 14.75
CA SER A 101 3.80 -5.98 15.20
C SER A 101 4.82 -5.51 14.16
N VAL A 102 4.67 -5.97 12.92
CA VAL A 102 5.56 -5.63 11.80
C VAL A 102 4.74 -4.94 10.73
N GLY A 103 5.03 -3.67 10.50
CA GLY A 103 4.44 -2.90 9.42
C GLY A 103 5.17 -3.15 8.10
N ILE A 104 4.43 -3.33 7.01
CA ILE A 104 5.00 -3.54 5.67
C ILE A 104 4.87 -2.27 4.86
N VAL A 105 6.00 -1.77 4.33
CA VAL A 105 6.00 -0.55 3.51
C VAL A 105 5.32 -0.82 2.16
N ALA A 106 4.55 0.15 1.70
CA ALA A 106 3.97 0.20 0.37
C ALA A 106 3.99 1.62 -0.20
N ARG A 107 3.84 1.74 -1.51
CA ARG A 107 3.69 3.01 -2.23
C ARG A 107 2.29 3.11 -2.83
N ILE A 108 1.63 4.24 -2.61
CA ILE A 108 0.30 4.49 -3.20
C ILE A 108 0.47 4.80 -4.68
N ILE A 109 -0.23 4.07 -5.55
CA ILE A 109 -0.19 4.32 -7.00
C ILE A 109 -1.54 4.70 -7.60
N GLY A 110 -2.62 4.66 -6.82
CA GLY A 110 -3.95 5.04 -7.29
C GLY A 110 -5.05 4.78 -6.26
N TYR A 111 -6.28 5.00 -6.68
CA TYR A 111 -7.46 4.95 -5.80
C TYR A 111 -8.55 4.04 -6.36
N THR A 112 -9.42 3.55 -5.47
CA THR A 112 -10.66 2.85 -5.84
C THR A 112 -11.85 3.48 -5.12
N GLU A 113 -13.01 3.47 -5.78
CA GLU A 113 -14.31 3.90 -5.20
C GLU A 113 -14.89 2.84 -4.23
N THR A 114 -14.22 1.70 -4.07
CA THR A 114 -14.61 0.66 -3.12
C THR A 114 -13.91 0.84 -1.76
N HIS A 115 -14.38 0.14 -0.73
CA HIS A 115 -13.73 0.12 0.59
C HIS A 115 -12.59 -0.92 0.70
N VAL A 116 -12.04 -1.32 -0.45
CA VAL A 116 -11.04 -2.39 -0.57
C VAL A 116 -9.66 -1.79 -0.82
N CYS A 117 -8.64 -2.31 -0.12
CA CYS A 117 -7.24 -2.08 -0.46
C CYS A 117 -6.75 -3.19 -1.38
N PHE A 118 -6.38 -2.82 -2.60
CA PHE A 118 -5.76 -3.73 -3.54
C PHE A 118 -4.24 -3.66 -3.43
N GLY A 119 -3.63 -4.83 -3.49
CA GLY A 119 -2.18 -5.00 -3.47
C GLY A 119 -1.84 -6.40 -3.94
N THR A 120 -0.56 -6.67 -4.17
CA THR A 120 -0.15 -8.02 -4.59
C THR A 120 -0.45 -9.06 -3.50
N PRO A 121 -0.70 -10.32 -3.88
CA PRO A 121 -0.81 -11.43 -2.93
C PRO A 121 0.39 -11.51 -1.98
N ASN A 122 1.60 -11.26 -2.49
CA ASN A 122 2.82 -11.23 -1.67
C ASN A 122 2.80 -10.10 -0.63
N TRP A 123 2.32 -8.91 -0.99
CA TRP A 123 2.22 -7.81 -0.03
C TRP A 123 1.15 -8.06 1.04
N HIS A 124 0.03 -8.69 0.70
CA HIS A 124 -0.97 -9.14 1.68
C HIS A 124 -0.41 -10.24 2.58
N SER A 125 0.25 -11.24 2.02
CA SER A 125 0.87 -12.31 2.78
C SER A 125 2.00 -11.83 3.69
N ALA A 126 2.81 -10.85 3.26
CA ALA A 126 3.85 -10.24 4.10
C ALA A 126 3.27 -9.59 5.37
N LYS A 127 2.03 -9.10 5.30
CA LYS A 127 1.27 -8.59 6.47
C LYS A 127 0.59 -9.70 7.27
N ARG A 128 0.86 -10.98 6.98
CA ARG A 128 0.18 -12.15 7.56
C ARG A 128 -1.32 -12.24 7.22
N ARG A 129 -1.71 -11.81 6.00
CA ARG A 129 -3.11 -11.87 5.53
C ARG A 129 -3.32 -12.90 4.46
N ASP A 130 -4.46 -13.60 4.59
CA ASP A 130 -4.92 -14.61 3.63
C ASP A 130 -5.94 -14.03 2.63
N ALA A 131 -6.43 -12.80 2.91
CA ALA A 131 -7.40 -12.07 2.08
C ALA A 131 -8.76 -12.79 1.93
N ASP A 132 -9.19 -13.46 3.00
CA ASP A 132 -10.48 -14.15 3.16
C ASP A 132 -11.57 -13.26 3.81
N GLY A 133 -11.37 -11.93 3.78
CA GLY A 133 -12.19 -10.94 4.49
C GLY A 133 -11.42 -10.11 5.52
N ASP A 134 -10.12 -10.41 5.69
CA ASP A 134 -9.19 -9.64 6.51
C ASP A 134 -9.20 -8.13 6.22
N ALA A 135 -9.03 -7.35 7.28
CA ALA A 135 -8.87 -5.91 7.20
C ALA A 135 -7.57 -5.44 7.87
N ASP A 136 -6.94 -4.45 7.24
CA ASP A 136 -5.70 -3.85 7.74
C ASP A 136 -5.82 -2.34 7.95
N SER A 137 -4.91 -1.84 8.78
CA SER A 137 -4.65 -0.42 8.93
C SER A 137 -3.63 0.05 7.89
N ILE A 138 -3.77 1.31 7.47
CA ILE A 138 -2.83 2.00 6.58
C ILE A 138 -2.48 3.32 7.27
N MET A 139 -1.19 3.58 7.44
CA MET A 139 -0.66 4.81 8.05
C MET A 139 0.47 5.38 7.20
N LEU A 140 0.71 6.68 7.29
CA LEU A 140 1.83 7.32 6.61
C LEU A 140 3.16 6.88 7.25
N LEU A 141 4.18 6.65 6.42
CA LEU A 141 5.50 6.25 6.93
C LEU A 141 6.09 7.31 7.88
N MET A 142 6.02 8.61 7.52
CA MET A 142 6.57 9.68 8.35
C MET A 142 5.80 9.84 9.66
N ASP A 143 4.48 9.69 9.64
CA ASP A 143 3.64 9.73 10.84
C ASP A 143 4.04 8.63 11.82
N ALA A 144 4.17 7.39 11.35
CA ALA A 144 4.64 6.28 12.18
C ALA A 144 6.06 6.49 12.73
N LEU A 145 6.95 7.18 12.01
CA LEU A 145 8.30 7.46 12.50
C LEU A 145 8.34 8.60 13.54
N LEU A 146 7.46 9.59 13.39
CA LEU A 146 7.45 10.79 14.23
C LEU A 146 6.62 10.59 15.51
N ASN A 147 5.46 9.95 15.38
CA ASN A 147 4.43 9.92 16.42
C ASN A 147 4.31 8.59 17.16
N PHE A 148 5.07 7.58 16.76
CA PHE A 148 5.13 6.32 17.49
C PHE A 148 6.11 6.37 18.66
N SER A 149 5.67 5.91 19.83
CA SER A 149 6.55 5.62 20.96
C SER A 149 6.05 4.39 21.71
N ARG A 150 6.98 3.50 22.08
CA ARG A 150 6.68 2.34 22.94
C ARG A 150 6.14 2.75 24.31
N GLN A 151 6.41 3.99 24.75
CA GLN A 151 5.90 4.50 26.03
C GLN A 151 4.38 4.72 26.03
N PHE A 152 3.76 4.82 24.84
CA PHE A 152 2.30 4.96 24.71
C PHE A 152 1.59 3.62 24.60
N LEU A 153 2.32 2.51 24.52
CA LEU A 153 1.73 1.17 24.43
C LEU A 153 1.23 0.71 25.80
N SER A 154 0.12 -0.03 25.79
CA SER A 154 -0.39 -0.63 27.02
C SER A 154 0.56 -1.71 27.52
N ASP A 155 0.76 -1.74 28.84
CA ASP A 155 1.50 -2.75 29.58
C ASP A 155 0.70 -4.06 29.78
N LYS A 156 -0.56 -4.11 29.32
CA LYS A 156 -1.42 -5.29 29.39
C LYS A 156 -1.17 -6.25 28.21
N ILE A 157 -1.59 -7.50 28.40
CA ILE A 157 -1.53 -8.54 27.36
C ILE A 157 -2.23 -8.03 26.09
N GLY A 158 -1.53 -8.12 24.97
CA GLY A 158 -2.00 -7.64 23.66
C GLY A 158 -1.60 -6.19 23.34
N GLY A 159 -1.09 -5.41 24.31
CA GLY A 159 -0.73 -4.00 24.09
C GLY A 159 0.46 -3.76 23.14
N LEU A 160 1.26 -4.79 22.86
CA LEU A 160 2.36 -4.76 21.89
C LEU A 160 1.94 -5.15 20.48
N MET A 161 0.81 -5.86 20.35
CA MET A 161 0.24 -6.18 19.04
C MET A 161 -0.47 -4.95 18.49
N ASP A 162 -0.61 -4.86 17.18
CA ASP A 162 -1.28 -3.75 16.47
C ASP A 162 -0.49 -2.44 16.49
N ALA A 163 0.79 -2.49 16.89
CA ALA A 163 1.74 -1.39 16.83
C ALA A 163 2.91 -1.71 15.88
N PRO A 164 3.39 -0.75 15.07
CA PRO A 164 4.51 -0.97 14.14
C PRO A 164 5.86 -1.01 14.88
N LEU A 165 6.09 -2.03 15.71
CA LEU A 165 7.35 -2.20 16.47
C LEU A 165 8.57 -2.38 15.58
N LEU A 166 8.35 -2.95 14.39
CA LEU A 166 9.32 -3.10 13.31
C LEU A 166 8.66 -2.69 12.00
N ILE A 167 9.47 -2.17 11.07
CA ILE A 167 9.05 -1.82 9.72
C ILE A 167 9.88 -2.64 8.75
N GLN A 168 9.21 -3.41 7.89
CA GLN A 168 9.84 -4.16 6.81
C GLN A 168 9.80 -3.32 5.53
N PRO A 169 10.95 -2.84 5.04
CA PRO A 169 11.00 -1.97 3.87
C PRO A 169 10.84 -2.74 2.56
N LEU A 170 11.20 -4.03 2.53
CA LEU A 170 11.26 -4.85 1.34
C LEU A 170 10.50 -6.16 1.55
N VAL A 171 9.57 -6.46 0.65
CA VAL A 171 8.87 -7.75 0.62
C VAL A 171 9.72 -8.76 -0.16
N LEU A 172 9.99 -9.90 0.46
CA LEU A 172 10.72 -11.01 -0.14
C LEU A 172 9.72 -12.13 -0.46
N PRO A 173 9.44 -12.45 -1.73
CA PRO A 173 8.42 -13.43 -2.10
C PRO A 173 8.59 -14.79 -1.44
N HIS A 174 9.83 -15.26 -1.31
CA HIS A 174 10.13 -16.57 -0.72
C HIS A 174 9.85 -16.65 0.80
N GLU A 175 9.64 -15.51 1.47
CA GLU A 175 9.22 -15.44 2.88
C GLU A 175 7.69 -15.39 3.04
N SER A 176 6.94 -15.38 1.92
CA SER A 176 5.48 -15.35 1.95
C SER A 176 4.89 -16.67 2.45
N GLN A 177 3.64 -16.61 2.89
CA GLN A 177 2.91 -17.79 3.35
C GLN A 177 2.53 -18.70 2.18
N PRO A 178 2.29 -20.00 2.42
CA PRO A 178 1.92 -20.96 1.37
C PRO A 178 0.73 -20.52 0.51
N GLN A 179 -0.23 -19.79 1.07
CA GLN A 179 -1.40 -19.26 0.38
C GLN A 179 -1.01 -18.42 -0.84
N ALA A 180 0.00 -17.54 -0.71
CA ALA A 180 0.48 -16.72 -1.82
C ALA A 180 1.27 -17.55 -2.85
N HIS A 181 1.97 -18.60 -2.41
CA HIS A 181 2.71 -19.50 -3.29
C HIS A 181 1.83 -20.43 -4.12
N ASN A 182 0.60 -20.67 -3.66
CA ASN A 182 -0.37 -21.51 -4.34
C ASN A 182 -1.27 -20.74 -5.33
N LEU A 183 -0.96 -19.46 -5.59
CA LEU A 183 -1.69 -18.70 -6.59
C LEU A 183 -1.30 -19.18 -7.99
N GLU A 184 -2.31 -19.57 -8.76
CA GLU A 184 -2.13 -19.94 -10.17
C GLU A 184 -1.75 -18.70 -10.99
N VAL A 185 -0.69 -18.84 -11.80
CA VAL A 185 -0.14 -17.75 -12.63
C VAL A 185 -0.18 -18.07 -14.12
N THR A 186 -0.76 -19.21 -14.52
CA THR A 186 -0.98 -19.50 -15.94
C THR A 186 -2.02 -18.57 -16.56
N LYS A 187 -1.82 -18.20 -17.83
CA LYS A 187 -2.81 -17.45 -18.62
C LYS A 187 -4.05 -18.29 -18.96
N SER A 188 -3.86 -19.60 -19.10
CA SER A 188 -4.92 -20.56 -19.43
C SER A 188 -4.55 -21.94 -18.90
N PHE A 189 -5.53 -22.69 -18.40
CA PHE A 189 -5.30 -24.08 -18.03
C PHE A 189 -5.01 -24.93 -19.27
N PRO A 190 -4.10 -25.91 -19.16
CA PRO A 190 -3.87 -26.88 -20.21
C PRO A 190 -5.11 -27.79 -20.37
N LEU A 191 -5.26 -28.45 -21.52
CA LEU A 191 -6.41 -29.31 -21.80
C LEU A 191 -6.45 -30.54 -20.88
N GLU A 192 -5.30 -30.96 -20.36
CA GLU A 192 -5.14 -32.10 -19.47
C GLU A 192 -5.63 -31.87 -18.04
N PHE A 193 -5.92 -30.62 -17.66
CA PHE A 193 -6.47 -30.26 -16.34
C PHE A 193 -7.96 -30.64 -16.24
#